data_AF-A0AA89LWP5-F1
#
_entry.id   AF-A0AA89LWP5-F1
#
_cell.length_a   1.000
_cell.length_b   1.000
_cell.length_c   1.000
_cell.angle_alpha   90.00
_cell.angle_beta   90.00
_cell.angle_gamma   90.00
#
_symmetry.space_group_name_H-M   'P 1'
#
loop_
_entity.id
_entity.type
_entity.pdbx_description
1 polymer ?
#
loop_
_entity_poly.entity_id
_entity_poly.type
_entity_poly.pdbx_seq_one_letter_code
_entity_poly.pdbx_strand_id
1 'polypeptide(L)'
;MIGEVVVSSRKTSAHACREGCGACCIAPSISSPIPGMPNGKPAGVRCAQLVDGERCAIFGRPGRPACCSGLRPSDEMCGATRADALAWLARLEAETRPAAPLAPAGEQDGTDDLGGARP
;
A
#
# COMPACT_ATOMS: atom_id res chain seq x y z
N MET A 1 34.51 -30.18 -7.17
CA MET A 1 33.08 -30.51 -7.08
C MET A 1 32.65 -30.30 -5.64
N ILE A 2 31.68 -29.41 -5.44
CA ILE A 2 30.73 -29.25 -4.33
C ILE A 2 31.32 -29.02 -2.91
N GLY A 3 30.86 -28.06 -2.11
CA GLY A 3 29.69 -27.22 -2.25
C GLY A 3 29.73 -26.03 -1.30
N GLU A 4 29.27 -24.91 -1.82
CA GLU A 4 28.85 -23.75 -1.08
C GLU A 4 27.57 -24.11 -0.32
N VAL A 5 27.60 -23.96 0.99
CA VAL A 5 26.38 -23.76 1.78
C VAL A 5 26.57 -22.46 2.52
N VAL A 6 26.20 -21.36 1.85
CA VAL A 6 25.99 -20.08 2.51
C VAL A 6 24.86 -20.28 3.51
N VAL A 7 25.18 -20.53 4.78
CA VAL A 7 24.21 -20.42 5.87
C VAL A 7 23.91 -18.94 6.03
N SER A 8 22.96 -18.50 5.21
CA SER A 8 22.26 -17.23 5.25
C SER A 8 21.63 -17.09 6.62
N SER A 9 22.43 -16.51 7.52
CA SER A 9 22.04 -16.15 8.88
C SER A 9 20.94 -15.11 8.74
N ARG A 10 19.68 -15.55 8.86
CA ARG A 10 18.52 -14.68 8.97
C ARG A 10 18.62 -13.88 10.25
N LYS A 11 19.40 -12.80 10.18
CA LYS A 11 19.44 -11.77 11.19
C LYS A 11 18.11 -11.04 11.08
N THR A 12 17.20 -11.30 12.01
CA THR A 12 16.06 -10.42 12.24
C THR A 12 16.63 -9.13 12.82
N SER A 13 17.22 -8.31 11.96
CA SER A 13 17.45 -6.91 12.27
C SER A 13 16.05 -6.34 12.45
N ALA A 14 15.70 -6.01 13.69
CA ALA A 14 14.59 -5.10 13.95
C ALA A 14 14.99 -3.77 13.29
N HIS A 15 14.77 -3.67 11.98
CA HIS A 15 15.05 -2.45 11.24
C HIS A 15 14.22 -1.35 11.89
N ALA A 16 14.89 -0.30 12.35
CA ALA A 16 14.21 0.91 12.72
C ALA A 16 13.86 1.66 11.42
N CYS A 17 12.76 2.40 11.41
CA CYS A 17 12.47 3.27 10.27
C CYS A 17 13.59 4.30 10.14
N ARG A 18 14.24 4.37 8.97
CA ARG A 18 15.31 5.34 8.71
C ARG A 18 14.74 6.76 8.70
N GLU A 19 15.22 7.61 9.60
CA GLU A 19 14.90 9.04 9.59
C GLU A 19 15.28 9.65 8.24
N GLY A 20 14.49 10.60 7.75
CA GLY A 20 14.75 11.20 6.43
C GLY A 20 14.35 10.34 5.24
N CYS A 21 13.74 9.15 5.44
CA CYS A 21 13.33 8.30 4.32
C CYS A 21 12.02 8.74 3.65
N GLY A 22 10.94 8.92 4.42
CA GLY A 22 9.64 9.35 3.89
C GLY A 22 8.96 8.41 2.87
N ALA A 23 9.58 7.28 2.48
CA ALA A 23 9.12 6.47 1.35
C ALA A 23 7.70 5.92 1.56
N CYS A 24 7.37 5.45 2.77
CA CYS A 24 6.02 4.98 3.09
C CYS A 24 4.96 6.10 3.09
N CYS A 25 5.36 7.36 3.19
CA CYS A 25 4.47 8.52 3.08
C CYS A 25 4.28 9.00 1.64
N ILE A 26 4.97 8.43 0.66
CA ILE A 26 4.89 8.82 -0.76
C ILE A 26 4.43 7.64 -1.61
N ALA A 27 5.12 6.50 -1.56
CA ALA A 27 4.97 5.43 -2.53
C ALA A 27 3.62 4.68 -2.48
N PRO A 28 3.21 4.05 -1.36
CA PRO A 28 2.03 3.19 -1.36
C PRO A 28 0.73 4.00 -1.41
N SER A 29 -0.35 3.41 -1.92
CA SER A 29 -1.68 3.95 -1.68
C SER A 29 -2.13 3.67 -0.24
N ILE A 30 -2.99 4.53 0.29
CA ILE A 30 -3.60 4.39 1.62
C ILE A 30 -5.09 4.64 1.46
N SER A 31 -5.90 3.61 1.60
CA SER A 31 -7.37 3.74 1.47
C SER A 31 -8.06 4.24 2.75
N SER A 32 -7.35 4.24 3.87
CA SER A 32 -7.87 4.73 5.15
C SER A 32 -7.66 6.25 5.30
N PRO A 33 -8.57 6.97 5.99
CA PRO A 33 -8.41 8.41 6.20
C PRO A 33 -7.11 8.76 6.92
N ILE A 34 -6.52 9.88 6.51
CA ILE A 34 -5.37 10.52 7.16
C ILE A 34 -5.81 11.94 7.55
N PRO A 35 -5.38 12.51 8.68
CA PRO A 35 -5.61 13.93 8.94
C PRO A 35 -5.12 14.80 7.77
N GLY A 36 -6.03 15.59 7.17
CA GLY A 36 -5.77 16.37 5.95
C GLY A 36 -6.00 15.64 4.63
N MET A 37 -6.32 14.34 4.64
CA MET A 37 -6.66 13.52 3.46
C MET A 37 -7.80 12.54 3.80
N PRO A 38 -9.07 12.98 3.82
CA PRO A 38 -10.20 12.16 4.28
C PRO A 38 -10.48 10.93 3.40
N ASN A 39 -10.18 11.03 2.11
CA ASN A 39 -10.34 9.93 1.14
C ASN A 39 -9.08 9.04 1.04
N GLY A 40 -8.15 9.18 1.98
CA GLY A 40 -6.87 8.50 1.94
C GLY A 40 -5.84 9.17 1.00
N LYS A 41 -4.79 8.43 0.66
CA LYS A 41 -3.65 8.91 -0.13
C LYS A 41 -3.45 8.06 -1.38
N PRO A 42 -3.48 8.63 -2.59
CA PRO A 42 -3.10 7.89 -3.79
C PRO A 42 -1.62 7.45 -3.75
N ALA A 43 -1.30 6.39 -4.48
CA ALA A 43 0.09 5.96 -4.67
C ALA A 43 0.92 7.05 -5.35
N GLY A 44 2.18 7.20 -4.96
CA GLY A 44 3.10 8.23 -5.47
C GLY A 44 2.80 9.67 -5.00
N VAL A 45 1.65 9.93 -4.39
CA VAL A 45 1.28 11.27 -3.87
C VAL A 45 1.88 11.47 -2.48
N ARG A 46 2.42 12.68 -2.24
CA ARG A 46 2.97 13.10 -0.95
C ARG A 46 1.85 13.19 0.10
N CYS A 47 2.02 12.49 1.23
CA CYS A 47 1.10 12.55 2.36
C CYS A 47 1.08 13.95 2.99
N ALA A 48 -0.10 14.44 3.38
CA ALA A 48 -0.27 15.71 4.11
C ALA A 48 0.51 15.77 5.44
N GLN A 49 0.90 14.61 5.99
CA GLN A 49 1.65 14.50 7.23
C GLN A 49 3.17 14.40 7.02
N LEU A 50 3.66 14.41 5.77
CA LEU A 50 5.10 14.37 5.48
C LEU A 50 5.70 15.77 5.50
N VAL A 51 6.30 16.12 6.63
CA VAL A 51 6.91 17.43 6.88
C VAL A 51 8.36 17.49 6.40
N ASP A 52 8.98 18.65 6.58
CA ASP A 52 10.38 18.87 6.26
C ASP A 52 11.31 17.86 6.94
N GLY A 53 12.33 17.43 6.20
CA GLY A 53 13.23 16.36 6.61
C GLY A 53 12.62 14.96 6.50
N GLU A 54 11.56 14.78 5.68
CA GLU A 54 10.97 13.49 5.32
C GLU A 54 10.53 12.66 6.54
N ARG A 55 9.96 13.35 7.55
CA ARG A 55 9.39 12.74 8.77
C ARG A 55 7.86 12.82 8.75
N CYS A 56 7.21 11.82 9.34
CA CYS A 56 5.76 11.84 9.53
C CYS A 56 5.42 12.65 10.80
N ALA A 57 4.65 13.73 10.67
CA ALA A 57 4.23 14.59 11.80
C ALA A 57 3.41 13.89 12.88
N ILE A 58 2.83 12.73 12.54
CA ILE A 58 2.03 11.90 13.44
C ILE A 58 2.65 10.52 13.70
N PHE A 59 3.96 10.36 13.49
CA PHE A 59 4.64 9.11 13.84
C PHE A 59 4.43 8.75 15.32
N GLY A 60 3.95 7.53 15.60
CA GLY A 60 3.67 7.04 16.95
C GLY A 60 2.41 7.62 17.61
N ARG A 61 1.66 8.51 16.94
CA ARG A 61 0.45 9.15 17.48
C ARG A 61 -0.82 8.37 17.10
N PRO A 62 -1.88 8.42 17.93
CA PRO A 62 -3.13 7.70 17.66
C PRO A 62 -3.86 8.15 16.38
N GLY A 63 -3.59 9.36 15.89
CA GLY A 63 -4.12 9.84 14.61
C GLY A 63 -3.47 9.21 13.36
N ARG A 64 -2.41 8.39 13.53
CA ARG A 64 -1.75 7.69 12.42
C ARG A 64 -2.54 6.43 12.07
N PRO A 65 -3.00 6.26 10.82
CA PRO A 65 -3.84 5.14 10.46
C PRO A 65 -3.11 3.80 10.65
N ALA A 66 -3.88 2.75 10.95
CA ALA A 66 -3.37 1.43 11.31
C ALA A 66 -2.43 0.81 10.25
N CYS A 67 -2.71 1.03 8.96
CA CYS A 67 -1.83 0.58 7.87
C CYS A 67 -0.44 1.22 7.96
N CYS A 68 -0.36 2.51 8.34
CA CYS A 68 0.90 3.23 8.46
C CYS A 68 1.67 2.86 9.73
N SER A 69 0.99 2.59 10.84
CA SER A 69 1.63 2.15 12.10
C SER A 69 2.00 0.67 12.08
N GLY A 70 1.28 -0.15 11.31
CA GLY A 70 1.57 -1.57 11.13
C GLY A 70 2.69 -1.87 10.14
N LEU A 71 3.03 -0.92 9.25
CA LEU A 71 4.12 -1.11 8.28
C LEU A 71 5.48 -1.19 8.99
N ARG A 72 6.11 -2.37 8.92
CA ARG A 72 7.44 -2.62 9.48
C ARG A 72 8.51 -2.51 8.40
N PRO A 73 9.59 -1.75 8.62
CA PRO A 73 10.72 -1.73 7.70
C PRO A 73 11.43 -3.09 7.68
N SER A 74 12.01 -3.42 6.54
CA SER A 74 12.86 -4.59 6.32
C SER A 74 14.03 -4.22 5.40
N ASP A 75 15.08 -5.03 5.36
CA ASP A 75 16.20 -4.85 4.42
C ASP A 75 15.73 -4.78 2.97
N GLU A 76 14.85 -5.70 2.58
CA GLU A 76 14.32 -5.79 1.23
C GLU A 76 13.52 -4.52 0.86
N MET A 77 12.69 -4.03 1.78
CA MET A 77 11.93 -2.81 1.59
C MET A 77 12.82 -1.58 1.56
N CYS A 78 13.80 -1.47 2.46
CA CYS A 78 14.49 -0.20 2.70
C CYS A 78 15.69 0.02 1.78
N GLY A 79 16.33 -1.06 1.32
CA GLY A 79 17.57 -1.02 0.56
C GLY A 79 18.67 -0.18 1.20
N ALA A 80 19.63 0.25 0.40
CA ALA A 80 20.70 1.13 0.83
C ALA A 80 20.24 2.61 0.86
N THR A 81 19.31 2.98 -0.01
CA THR A 81 18.93 4.38 -0.26
C THR A 81 17.44 4.64 -0.11
N ARG A 82 17.06 5.93 -0.05
CA ARG A 82 15.64 6.35 -0.14
C ARG A 82 15.03 5.97 -1.48
N ALA A 83 15.81 6.04 -2.56
CA ALA A 83 15.35 5.69 -3.89
C ALA A 83 15.00 4.19 -3.96
N ASP A 84 15.81 3.33 -3.34
CA ASP A 84 15.54 1.89 -3.26
C ASP A 84 14.20 1.62 -2.58
N ALA A 85 13.95 2.29 -1.44
CA ALA A 85 12.71 2.12 -0.70
C ALA A 85 11.47 2.59 -1.46
N LEU A 86 11.58 3.70 -2.18
CA LEU A 86 10.50 4.19 -3.05
C LEU A 86 10.23 3.21 -4.19
N ALA A 87 11.29 2.73 -4.85
CA ALA A 87 11.18 1.79 -5.97
C ALA A 87 10.55 0.46 -5.53
N TRP A 88 10.99 -0.09 -4.39
CA TRP A 88 10.44 -1.35 -3.87
C TRP A 88 8.95 -1.22 -3.49
N LEU A 89 8.58 -0.16 -2.77
CA LEU A 89 7.17 0.06 -2.40
C LEU A 89 6.28 0.35 -3.62
N ALA A 90 6.78 1.09 -4.60
CA ALA A 90 6.04 1.34 -5.84
C ALA A 90 5.85 0.06 -6.67
N ARG A 91 6.85 -0.83 -6.69
CA ARG A 91 6.75 -2.15 -7.32
C ARG A 91 5.66 -2.98 -6.64
N LEU A 92 5.67 -3.09 -5.32
CA LEU A 92 4.64 -3.84 -4.59
C LEU A 92 3.23 -3.28 -4.83
N GLU A 93 3.08 -1.96 -4.83
CA GLU A 93 1.80 -1.31 -5.12
C GLU A 93 1.27 -1.71 -6.51
N ALA A 94 2.15 -1.79 -7.52
CA ALA A 94 1.77 -2.21 -8.85
C ALA A 94 1.40 -3.70 -8.91
N GLU A 95 2.19 -4.55 -8.25
CA GLU A 95 2.00 -6.01 -8.23
C GLU A 95 0.76 -6.45 -7.44
N THR A 96 0.38 -5.68 -6.42
CA THR A 96 -0.75 -6.00 -5.53
C THR A 96 -2.01 -5.19 -5.85
N ARG A 97 -2.02 -4.45 -6.96
CA ARG A 97 -3.20 -3.70 -7.39
C ARG A 97 -4.37 -4.67 -7.59
N PRO A 98 -5.54 -4.43 -6.96
CA PRO A 98 -6.70 -5.26 -7.18
C PRO A 98 -7.05 -5.26 -8.68
N ALA A 99 -7.41 -6.42 -9.21
CA ALA A 99 -8.10 -6.47 -10.49
C ALA A 99 -9.35 -5.59 -10.40
N ALA A 100 -9.67 -4.85 -11.47
CA ALA A 100 -10.90 -4.10 -11.51
C ALA A 100 -12.06 -5.03 -11.15
N PRO A 101 -13.06 -4.57 -10.35
CA PRO A 101 -14.22 -5.38 -10.06
C PRO A 101 -14.81 -5.85 -11.40
N LEU A 102 -14.98 -7.16 -11.55
CA LEU A 102 -15.82 -7.69 -12.62
C LEU A 102 -17.17 -7.00 -12.44
N ALA A 103 -17.58 -6.20 -13.43
CA ALA A 103 -18.93 -5.67 -13.46
C ALA A 103 -19.89 -6.85 -13.28
N PRO A 104 -20.97 -6.73 -12.48
CA PRO A 104 -21.95 -7.80 -12.40
C PRO A 104 -22.42 -8.09 -13.82
N ALA A 105 -22.22 -9.34 -14.26
CA ALA A 105 -22.85 -9.85 -15.47
C ALA A 105 -24.35 -9.54 -15.32
N GLY A 106 -24.91 -8.83 -16.31
CA GLY A 106 -26.25 -8.29 -16.23
C GLY A 106 -27.25 -9.25 -15.60
N GLU A 107 -27.77 -8.85 -14.45
CA GLU A 107 -29.07 -9.28 -13.96
C GLU A 107 -30.06 -8.89 -15.07
N GLN A 108 -30.39 -9.87 -15.91
CA GLN A 108 -31.54 -9.78 -16.79
C GLN A 108 -32.74 -9.90 -15.87
N ASP A 109 -33.19 -8.73 -15.41
CA ASP A 109 -34.52 -8.54 -14.84
C ASP A 109 -35.54 -9.04 -15.87
N GLY A 110 -35.91 -10.32 -15.71
CA GLY A 110 -37.01 -10.94 -16.41
C GLY A 110 -38.32 -10.48 -15.81
N THR A 111 -38.65 -9.21 -15.95
CA THR A 111 -40.01 -8.73 -15.78
C THR A 111 -40.88 -9.28 -16.90
N ASP A 112 -41.74 -10.23 -16.54
CA ASP A 112 -43.07 -10.52 -17.07
C ASP A 112 -43.45 -9.82 -18.39
N ASP A 113 -43.36 -10.54 -19.50
CA ASP A 113 -44.24 -10.32 -20.65
C ASP A 113 -45.59 -11.01 -20.36
N LEU A 114 -46.39 -10.39 -19.50
CA LEU A 114 -47.84 -10.62 -19.46
C LEU A 114 -48.50 -9.64 -20.44
N GLY A 115 -48.55 -10.03 -21.71
CA GLY A 115 -49.23 -9.29 -22.79
C GLY A 115 -50.05 -10.23 -23.66
N GLY A 116 -51.10 -10.83 -23.09
CA GLY A 116 -51.91 -11.85 -23.76
C GLY A 116 -52.65 -11.39 -25.01
N ALA A 117 -52.99 -12.36 -25.85
CA ALA A 117 -54.19 -12.37 -26.67
C ALA A 117 -54.49 -13.81 -27.11
N ARG A 118 -55.43 -14.46 -26.41
CA ARG A 118 -56.29 -15.51 -26.99
C ARG A 118 -57.50 -14.77 -27.54
N PRO A 119 -57.85 -14.95 -28.82
CA PRO A 119 -58.88 -15.92 -29.16
C PRO A 119 -58.36 -17.15 -29.92
#